data_AF-A0A2A7BDJ5-F1
#
_entry.id   AF-A0A2A7BDJ5-F1
#
_cell.length_a   1.000
_cell.length_b   1.000
_cell.length_c   1.000
_cell.angle_alpha   90.00
_cell.angle_beta   90.00
_cell.angle_gamma   90.00
#
_symmetry.space_group_name_H-M   'P 1'
#
loop_
_entity.id
_entity.type
_entity.pdbx_description
1 polymer ?
#
loop_
_entity_poly.entity_id
_entity_poly.type
_entity_poly.pdbx_seq_one_letter_code
_entity_poly.pdbx_strand_id
1 'polypeptide(L)'
;MENAHDMRFIFYHKRNIDEGRDSVYTFVNMLEQAQIDVVDRAVLKHSYEEEDFVDEEMLHLILETLDIHIPIQYTPRCRRTMNAEAYGPTEPGILIDELFEYTIISFLFTMYSLAYDQSEENTIRCMKNFYVIEDLQRRQHQFGTHNQEQLYRMSMLPENLIHTAMDNYWTIWTFVVGHELYHLMNPEDQEGKKTEFRADRYAYQLLIKLIMKQKAGEIPEQLRVFYECQYLAPAILFEMFRLFDVYSELRGLEVNLSSHPAPIERQKNILELSDTDVPEEMETKDGNLLLNCILDSSEMAENWLRDKIRKGKLHPLDTLG
;
A
#
# COMPACT_ATOMS: atom_id res chain seq x y z
N MET A 1 -29.57 -0.68 -30.72
CA MET A 1 -30.84 -0.27 -30.10
C MET A 1 -31.32 -1.50 -29.37
N GLU A 2 -31.37 -1.64 -28.06
CA GLU A 2 -31.43 -0.79 -26.85
C GLU A 2 -31.12 -1.81 -25.71
N ASN A 3 -30.64 -1.51 -24.50
CA ASN A 3 -30.28 -0.30 -23.81
C ASN A 3 -29.28 -0.69 -22.72
N ALA A 4 -28.30 0.18 -22.52
CA ALA A 4 -27.56 0.27 -21.28
C ALA A 4 -28.54 0.48 -20.12
N HIS A 5 -28.50 -0.40 -19.12
CA HIS A 5 -29.07 -0.11 -17.81
C HIS A 5 -28.00 -0.35 -16.75
N ASP A 6 -27.37 0.76 -16.37
CA ASP A 6 -27.44 1.28 -15.02
C ASP A 6 -26.85 0.37 -13.91
N MET A 7 -25.56 0.03 -14.02
CA MET A 7 -24.76 -0.23 -12.82
C MET A 7 -24.53 1.11 -12.11
N ARG A 8 -25.52 1.52 -11.30
CA ARG A 8 -25.30 2.54 -10.27
C ARG A 8 -24.22 1.99 -9.34
N PHE A 9 -23.00 2.48 -9.52
CA PHE A 9 -21.93 2.36 -8.56
C PHE A 9 -22.50 2.72 -7.17
N ILE A 10 -22.65 1.74 -6.30
CA ILE A 10 -23.00 2.00 -4.90
C ILE A 10 -21.73 2.53 -4.27
N PHE A 11 -21.51 3.84 -4.42
CA PHE A 11 -20.45 4.55 -3.73
C PHE A 11 -20.81 4.60 -2.25
N TYR A 12 -19.98 4.02 -1.39
CA TYR A 12 -19.99 4.40 0.01
C TYR A 12 -19.11 5.65 0.12
N HIS A 13 -19.64 6.72 0.72
CA HIS A 13 -18.81 7.86 1.09
C HIS A 13 -17.70 7.39 2.04
N LYS A 14 -16.52 8.03 1.98
CA LYS A 14 -15.48 7.91 3.01
C LYS A 14 -16.14 8.05 4.38
N ARG A 15 -15.77 7.19 5.33
CA ARG A 15 -16.26 7.32 6.71
C ARG A 15 -15.84 8.71 7.17
N ASN A 16 -16.80 9.62 7.36
CA ASN A 16 -16.53 10.99 7.75
C ASN A 16 -15.60 10.97 8.97
N ILE A 17 -14.49 11.71 8.91
CA ILE A 17 -13.56 11.82 10.04
C ILE A 17 -14.29 12.17 11.35
N ASP A 18 -15.41 12.90 11.32
CA ASP A 18 -16.27 13.16 12.49
C ASP A 18 -16.85 11.87 13.13
N GLU A 19 -17.15 10.84 12.34
CA GLU A 19 -17.61 9.53 12.83
C GLU A 19 -16.46 8.72 13.45
N GLY A 20 -15.21 8.95 13.02
CA GLY A 20 -14.01 8.28 13.52
C GLY A 20 -13.23 9.04 14.59
N ARG A 21 -13.52 10.32 14.79
CA ARG A 21 -12.71 11.28 15.56
C ARG A 21 -12.43 10.83 16.98
N ASP A 22 -13.45 10.37 17.70
CA ASP A 22 -13.30 9.89 19.07
C ASP A 22 -12.41 8.63 19.15
N SER A 23 -12.49 7.76 18.14
CA SER A 23 -11.63 6.57 18.05
C SER A 23 -10.18 6.95 17.78
N VAL A 24 -9.93 7.93 16.90
CA VAL A 24 -8.59 8.46 16.62
C VAL A 24 -8.02 9.12 17.88
N TYR A 25 -8.76 10.00 18.57
CA TYR A 25 -8.31 10.59 19.82
C TYR A 25 -8.02 9.55 20.90
N THR A 26 -8.88 8.55 21.05
CA THR A 26 -8.68 7.46 22.02
C THR A 26 -7.40 6.71 21.71
N PHE A 27 -7.17 6.36 20.44
CA PHE A 27 -5.97 5.68 20.00
C PHE A 27 -4.70 6.51 20.24
N VAL A 28 -4.72 7.79 19.88
CA VAL A 28 -3.58 8.71 20.10
C VAL A 28 -3.28 8.84 21.61
N ASN A 29 -4.30 9.02 22.45
CA ASN A 29 -4.13 9.06 23.90
C ASN A 29 -3.55 7.75 24.46
N MET A 30 -3.92 6.59 23.89
CA MET A 30 -3.34 5.30 24.27
C MET A 30 -1.85 5.21 23.92
N LEU A 31 -1.45 5.67 22.73
CA LEU A 31 -0.03 5.72 22.32
C LEU A 31 0.77 6.61 23.27
N GLU A 32 0.24 7.78 23.64
CA GLU A 32 0.88 8.71 24.57
C GLU A 32 1.07 8.10 25.97
N GLN A 33 0.06 7.40 26.48
CA GLN A 33 0.15 6.69 27.76
C GLN A 33 1.20 5.56 27.72
N ALA A 34 1.37 4.95 26.56
CA ALA A 34 2.40 3.94 26.31
C ALA A 34 3.79 4.54 26.00
N GLN A 35 3.93 5.88 25.98
CA GLN A 35 5.16 6.60 25.63
C GLN A 35 5.65 6.29 24.20
N ILE A 36 4.73 6.15 23.26
CA ILE A 36 5.02 5.93 21.84
C ILE A 36 4.78 7.25 21.09
N ASP A 37 5.85 7.87 20.59
CA ASP A 37 5.82 9.19 19.93
C ASP A 37 5.95 9.08 18.41
N VAL A 38 4.85 8.66 17.76
CA VAL A 38 4.81 8.38 16.31
C VAL A 38 3.72 9.16 15.58
N VAL A 39 3.08 10.11 16.25
CA VAL A 39 1.95 10.89 15.71
C VAL A 39 2.33 12.36 15.67
N ASP A 40 2.44 12.91 14.46
CA ASP A 40 2.57 14.36 14.28
C ASP A 40 1.23 15.04 14.61
N ARG A 41 1.17 15.74 15.74
CA ARG A 41 -0.04 16.44 16.20
C ARG A 41 -0.42 17.62 15.30
N ALA A 42 0.55 18.27 14.67
CA ALA A 42 0.27 19.38 13.78
C ALA A 42 -0.43 18.86 12.52
N VAL A 43 0.08 17.77 11.94
CA VAL A 43 -0.56 17.08 10.81
C VAL A 43 -1.94 16.56 11.21
N LEU A 44 -2.05 15.82 12.33
CA LEU A 44 -3.33 15.30 12.81
C LEU A 44 -4.38 16.39 13.00
N LYS A 45 -3.97 17.57 13.51
CA LYS A 45 -4.88 18.71 13.66
C LYS A 45 -5.37 19.22 12.31
N HIS A 46 -4.49 19.35 11.31
CA HIS A 46 -4.89 19.76 9.97
C HIS A 46 -5.81 18.74 9.32
N SER A 47 -5.58 17.43 9.53
CA SER A 47 -6.47 16.38 9.01
C SER A 47 -7.90 16.47 9.57
N TYR A 48 -8.12 17.08 10.74
CA TYR A 48 -9.48 17.36 11.25
C TYR A 48 -10.16 18.57 10.60
N GLU A 49 -9.40 19.43 9.93
CA GLU A 49 -9.88 20.62 9.23
C GLU A 49 -10.05 20.30 7.72
N GLU A 50 -9.08 19.59 7.13
CA GLU A 50 -9.02 19.13 5.74
C GLU A 50 -8.63 17.65 5.71
N GLU A 51 -9.62 16.78 5.48
CA GLU A 51 -9.50 15.32 5.68
C GLU A 51 -8.39 14.66 4.83
N ASP A 52 -8.13 15.19 3.64
CA ASP A 52 -7.19 14.65 2.65
C ASP A 52 -5.92 15.49 2.50
N PHE A 53 -5.64 16.37 3.47
CA PHE A 53 -4.53 17.34 3.43
C PHE A 53 -3.18 16.71 3.04
N VAL A 54 -2.80 15.60 3.67
CA VAL A 54 -1.48 14.99 3.42
C VAL A 54 -1.42 14.42 2.01
N ASP A 55 -2.46 13.71 1.58
CA ASP A 55 -2.58 13.12 0.25
C ASP A 55 -2.56 14.19 -0.85
N GLU A 56 -3.28 15.31 -0.64
CA GLU A 56 -3.30 16.44 -1.58
C GLU A 56 -1.94 17.13 -1.68
N GLU A 57 -1.26 17.37 -0.55
CA GLU A 57 0.09 17.97 -0.55
C GLU A 57 1.13 17.04 -1.20
N MET A 58 1.02 15.74 -0.98
CA MET A 58 1.85 14.73 -1.65
C MET A 58 1.58 14.68 -3.15
N LEU A 59 0.30 14.73 -3.57
CA LEU A 59 -0.06 14.81 -4.98
C LEU A 59 0.49 16.09 -5.62
N HIS A 60 0.37 17.24 -4.97
CA HIS A 60 0.93 18.50 -5.44
C HIS A 60 2.44 18.41 -5.66
N LEU A 61 3.18 17.83 -4.70
CA LEU A 61 4.62 17.59 -4.82
C LEU A 61 4.96 16.68 -6.02
N ILE A 62 4.16 15.64 -6.26
CA ILE A 62 4.33 14.72 -7.40
C ILE A 62 4.11 15.48 -8.71
N LEU A 63 3.01 16.22 -8.83
CA LEU A 63 2.67 16.96 -10.04
C LEU A 63 3.72 18.03 -10.37
N GLU A 64 4.20 18.78 -9.37
CA GLU A 64 5.30 19.74 -9.53
C GLU A 64 6.58 19.03 -9.99
N THR A 65 6.90 17.89 -9.38
CA THR A 65 8.10 17.12 -9.72
C THR A 65 8.04 16.55 -11.14
N LEU A 66 6.85 16.25 -11.66
CA LEU A 66 6.62 15.76 -13.02
C LEU A 66 6.36 16.88 -14.05
N ASP A 67 6.33 18.15 -13.63
CA ASP A 67 5.97 19.30 -14.47
C ASP A 67 4.56 19.16 -15.10
N ILE A 68 3.61 18.61 -14.32
CA ILE A 68 2.22 18.43 -14.72
C ILE A 68 1.41 19.63 -14.20
N HIS A 69 0.77 20.38 -15.10
CA HIS A 69 0.02 21.59 -14.76
C HIS A 69 -1.51 21.46 -14.93
N ILE A 70 -1.99 20.26 -15.26
CA ILE A 70 -3.43 19.99 -15.30
C ILE A 70 -3.94 19.75 -13.88
N PRO A 71 -5.15 20.25 -13.53
CA PRO A 71 -5.73 20.02 -12.22
C PRO A 71 -6.15 18.55 -12.11
N ILE A 72 -5.39 17.76 -11.37
CA ILE A 72 -5.73 16.37 -11.05
C ILE A 72 -6.49 16.35 -9.73
N GLN A 73 -7.70 15.79 -9.73
CA GLN A 73 -8.46 15.58 -8.50
C GLN A 73 -7.98 14.33 -7.76
N TYR A 74 -7.76 14.44 -6.46
CA TYR A 74 -7.64 13.28 -5.59
C TYR A 74 -9.02 12.88 -5.07
N THR A 75 -9.38 11.59 -5.15
CA THR A 75 -10.69 11.11 -4.70
C THR A 75 -10.53 9.81 -3.89
N PRO A 76 -10.35 9.90 -2.57
CA PRO A 76 -10.31 8.72 -1.71
C PRO A 76 -11.73 8.17 -1.54
N ARG A 77 -11.89 6.87 -1.81
CA ARG A 77 -13.20 6.20 -1.75
C ARG A 77 -13.07 4.76 -1.30
N CYS A 78 -13.89 4.34 -0.35
CA CYS A 78 -14.06 2.93 -0.05
C CYS A 78 -14.88 2.19 -1.15
N ARG A 79 -14.21 1.58 -2.13
CA ARG A 79 -14.85 0.84 -3.24
C ARG A 79 -14.82 -0.67 -3.10
N ARG A 80 -13.99 -1.20 -2.19
CA ARG A 80 -13.81 -2.66 -2.01
C ARG A 80 -13.35 -3.36 -3.29
N THR A 81 -12.49 -2.69 -4.03
CA THR A 81 -11.80 -3.16 -5.23
C THR A 81 -10.33 -3.44 -4.96
N MET A 82 -9.76 -2.92 -3.87
CA MET A 82 -8.33 -2.98 -3.54
C MET A 82 -7.45 -2.52 -4.70
N ASN A 83 -7.80 -1.38 -5.29
CA ASN A 83 -7.11 -0.86 -6.46
C ASN A 83 -7.03 0.67 -6.43
N ALA A 84 -6.11 1.21 -7.22
CA ALA A 84 -6.14 2.59 -7.65
C ALA A 84 -6.59 2.65 -9.12
N GLU A 85 -7.16 3.77 -9.54
CA GLU A 85 -7.49 4.00 -10.94
C GLU A 85 -7.43 5.48 -11.29
N ALA A 86 -6.83 5.79 -12.44
CA ALA A 86 -7.03 7.06 -13.12
C ALA A 86 -8.41 7.13 -13.77
N TYR A 87 -9.05 8.29 -13.73
CA TYR A 87 -10.33 8.53 -14.41
C TYR A 87 -10.38 9.89 -15.11
N GLY A 88 -11.25 9.99 -16.11
CA GLY A 88 -11.77 11.25 -16.65
C GLY A 88 -10.84 11.98 -17.65
N PRO A 89 -11.21 12.09 -18.93
CA PRO A 89 -10.55 13.02 -19.85
C PRO A 89 -10.98 14.49 -19.64
N THR A 90 -12.12 14.73 -18.97
CA THR A 90 -12.70 16.05 -18.73
C THR A 90 -12.45 16.58 -17.32
N GLU A 91 -12.46 15.69 -16.33
CA GLU A 91 -12.12 15.95 -14.93
C GLU A 91 -11.10 14.88 -14.54
N PRO A 92 -9.82 15.07 -14.91
CA PRO A 92 -8.79 14.07 -14.66
C PRO A 92 -8.58 13.92 -13.16
N GLY A 93 -8.56 12.69 -12.69
CA GLY A 93 -8.41 12.40 -11.28
C GLY A 93 -7.86 11.01 -11.01
N ILE A 94 -7.44 10.82 -9.77
CA ILE A 94 -6.93 9.57 -9.25
C ILE A 94 -7.83 9.15 -8.10
N LEU A 95 -8.35 7.94 -8.21
CA LEU A 95 -9.06 7.28 -7.13
C LEU A 95 -8.16 6.24 -6.50
N ILE A 96 -8.05 6.27 -5.17
CA ILE A 96 -7.42 5.21 -4.39
C ILE A 96 -8.49 4.62 -3.46
N ASP A 97 -8.58 3.29 -3.45
CA ASP A 97 -9.48 2.59 -2.55
C ASP A 97 -8.95 2.59 -1.12
N GLU A 98 -9.72 3.08 -0.15
CA GLU A 98 -9.33 3.05 1.28
C GLU A 98 -8.97 1.63 1.76
N LEU A 99 -9.61 0.60 1.20
CA LEU A 99 -9.27 -0.78 1.54
C LEU A 99 -7.85 -1.14 1.04
N PHE A 100 -7.42 -0.58 -0.09
CA PHE A 100 -6.07 -0.77 -0.59
C PHE A 100 -5.04 -0.12 0.35
N GLU A 101 -5.26 1.13 0.76
CA GLU A 101 -4.39 1.85 1.70
C GLU A 101 -4.28 1.12 3.05
N TYR A 102 -5.42 0.74 3.63
CA TYR A 102 -5.48 -0.05 4.86
C TYR A 102 -4.73 -1.37 4.74
N THR A 103 -4.81 -2.02 3.58
CA THR A 103 -4.14 -3.30 3.30
C THR A 103 -2.64 -3.14 3.25
N ILE A 104 -2.12 -2.09 2.57
CA ILE A 104 -0.69 -1.79 2.53
C ILE A 104 -0.15 -1.57 3.95
N ILE A 105 -0.78 -0.69 4.73
CA ILE A 105 -0.35 -0.38 6.10
C ILE A 105 -0.38 -1.64 6.97
N SER A 106 -1.48 -2.41 6.90
CA SER A 106 -1.63 -3.63 7.67
C SER A 106 -0.58 -4.69 7.30
N PHE A 107 -0.26 -4.81 6.01
CA PHE A 107 0.80 -5.70 5.53
C PHE A 107 2.16 -5.28 6.06
N LEU A 108 2.54 -4.00 5.93
CA LEU A 108 3.83 -3.48 6.38
C LEU A 108 4.02 -3.71 7.89
N PHE A 109 3.04 -3.33 8.72
CA PHE A 109 3.10 -3.60 10.17
C PHE A 109 3.17 -5.09 10.51
N THR A 110 2.49 -5.94 9.75
CA THR A 110 2.54 -7.39 9.96
C THR A 110 3.94 -7.95 9.64
N MET A 111 4.52 -7.56 8.51
CA MET A 111 5.84 -8.03 8.08
C MET A 111 6.95 -7.49 8.99
N TYR A 112 6.96 -6.20 9.31
CA TYR A 112 7.95 -5.65 10.25
C TYR A 112 7.82 -6.24 11.65
N SER A 113 6.60 -6.55 12.09
CA SER A 113 6.42 -7.23 13.36
C SER A 113 6.96 -8.65 13.36
N LEU A 114 6.77 -9.41 12.29
CA LEU A 114 7.36 -10.75 12.14
C LEU A 114 8.88 -10.70 12.08
N ALA A 115 9.44 -9.73 11.35
CA ALA A 115 10.89 -9.53 11.28
C ALA A 115 11.48 -9.18 12.66
N TYR A 116 10.76 -8.41 13.47
CA TYR A 116 11.21 -7.96 14.79
C TYR A 116 11.06 -9.03 15.88
N ASP A 117 9.93 -9.73 15.93
CA ASP A 117 9.64 -10.73 16.97
C ASP A 117 9.02 -12.01 16.38
N GLN A 118 9.80 -13.09 16.40
CA GLN A 118 9.38 -14.41 15.95
C GLN A 118 8.85 -15.30 17.10
N SER A 119 8.48 -14.71 18.24
CA SER A 119 7.78 -15.43 19.30
C SER A 119 6.51 -16.11 18.77
N GLU A 120 6.14 -17.24 19.39
CA GLU A 120 4.93 -17.97 18.97
C GLU A 120 3.68 -17.10 19.06
N GLU A 121 3.57 -16.29 20.13
CA GLU A 121 2.45 -15.36 20.32
C GLU A 121 2.37 -14.33 19.18
N ASN A 122 3.48 -13.65 18.89
CA ASN A 122 3.49 -12.65 17.83
C ASN A 122 3.26 -13.26 16.45
N THR A 123 3.88 -14.41 16.18
CA THR A 123 3.67 -15.15 14.94
C THR A 123 2.19 -15.48 14.74
N ILE A 124 1.51 -16.03 15.76
CA ILE A 124 0.07 -16.32 15.67
C ILE A 124 -0.75 -15.06 15.42
N ARG A 125 -0.41 -13.95 16.07
CA ARG A 125 -1.08 -12.66 15.90
C ARG A 125 -0.93 -12.13 14.46
N CYS A 126 0.30 -12.09 13.95
CA CYS A 126 0.59 -11.64 12.59
C CYS A 126 -0.10 -12.51 11.54
N MET A 127 -0.11 -13.84 11.71
CA MET A 127 -0.81 -14.72 10.78
C MET A 127 -2.34 -14.55 10.82
N LYS A 128 -2.92 -14.24 11.98
CA LYS A 128 -4.35 -13.88 12.07
C LYS A 128 -4.64 -12.57 11.34
N ASN A 129 -3.78 -11.57 11.48
CA ASN A 129 -3.92 -10.31 10.77
C ASN A 129 -3.83 -10.52 9.25
N PHE A 130 -2.90 -11.36 8.80
CA PHE A 130 -2.78 -11.71 7.39
C PHE A 130 -4.08 -12.34 6.83
N TYR A 131 -4.72 -13.26 7.55
CA TYR A 131 -6.03 -13.79 7.12
C TYR A 131 -7.13 -12.74 7.02
N VAL A 132 -7.15 -11.78 7.95
CA VAL A 132 -8.13 -10.68 7.91
C VAL A 132 -7.92 -9.85 6.64
N ILE A 133 -6.68 -9.53 6.29
CA ILE A 133 -6.35 -8.78 5.06
C ILE A 133 -6.86 -9.52 3.81
N GLU A 134 -6.64 -10.83 3.74
CA GLU A 134 -7.09 -11.68 2.63
C GLU A 134 -8.61 -11.83 2.53
N ASP A 135 -9.29 -12.08 3.66
CA ASP A 135 -10.74 -12.24 3.67
C ASP A 135 -11.45 -10.92 3.30
N LEU A 136 -10.83 -9.77 3.61
CA LEU A 136 -11.29 -8.45 3.18
C LEU A 136 -11.21 -8.26 1.66
N GLN A 137 -10.14 -8.72 1.00
CA GLN A 137 -10.03 -8.71 -0.47
C GLN A 137 -11.20 -9.43 -1.14
N ARG A 138 -11.63 -10.54 -0.55
CA ARG A 138 -12.60 -11.46 -1.19
C ARG A 138 -14.06 -11.16 -0.87
N ARG A 139 -14.35 -10.04 -0.19
CA ARG A 139 -15.71 -9.62 0.19
C ARG A 139 -16.47 -10.69 0.99
N GLN A 140 -15.78 -11.65 1.61
CA GLN A 140 -16.42 -12.78 2.30
C GLN A 140 -16.98 -12.40 3.68
N HIS A 141 -16.67 -11.21 4.20
CA HIS A 141 -17.19 -10.70 5.47
C HIS A 141 -17.59 -9.21 5.39
N GLN A 142 -18.50 -8.78 6.27
CA GLN A 142 -18.58 -7.38 6.70
C GLN A 142 -17.18 -6.97 7.14
N PHE A 143 -16.68 -5.79 6.73
CA PHE A 143 -15.34 -5.29 7.07
C PHE A 143 -14.93 -5.69 8.49
N GLY A 144 -14.06 -6.70 8.61
CA GLY A 144 -13.34 -6.96 9.84
C GLY A 144 -12.23 -5.93 9.94
N THR A 145 -12.57 -4.65 10.18
CA THR A 145 -11.54 -3.69 10.56
C THR A 145 -10.90 -4.19 11.84
N HIS A 146 -9.57 -4.08 11.94
CA HIS A 146 -8.87 -4.28 13.21
C HIS A 146 -9.63 -3.52 14.31
N ASN A 147 -10.01 -4.21 15.38
CA ASN A 147 -10.57 -3.54 16.54
C ASN A 147 -9.47 -2.69 17.22
N GLN A 148 -9.85 -1.81 18.14
CA GLN A 148 -8.90 -0.92 18.82
C GLN A 148 -7.74 -1.68 19.50
N GLU A 149 -7.99 -2.88 20.04
CA GLU A 149 -6.94 -3.71 20.65
C GLU A 149 -5.96 -4.25 19.60
N GLN A 150 -6.47 -4.69 18.44
CA GLN A 150 -5.63 -5.15 17.33
C GLN A 150 -4.77 -4.02 16.77
N LEU A 151 -5.35 -2.82 16.57
CA LEU A 151 -4.62 -1.62 16.17
C LEU A 151 -3.55 -1.25 17.20
N TYR A 152 -3.91 -1.24 18.49
CA TYR A 152 -2.95 -1.00 19.57
C TYR A 152 -1.79 -1.99 19.52
N ARG A 153 -2.07 -3.30 19.45
CA ARG A 153 -1.02 -4.33 19.37
C ARG A 153 -0.16 -4.19 18.11
N MET A 154 -0.72 -3.76 16.98
CA MET A 154 0.05 -3.47 15.76
C MET A 154 0.95 -2.24 15.92
N SER A 155 0.54 -1.32 16.79
CA SER A 155 1.27 -0.08 17.10
C SER A 155 2.31 -0.24 18.22
N MET A 156 2.42 -1.43 18.82
CA MET A 156 3.45 -1.76 19.82
C MET A 156 4.81 -2.11 19.18
N LEU A 157 4.99 -1.82 17.89
CA LEU A 157 6.29 -1.92 17.24
C LEU A 157 7.24 -0.85 17.80
N PRO A 158 8.56 -1.12 17.83
CA PRO A 158 9.55 -0.06 18.03
C PRO A 158 9.28 1.14 17.12
N GLU A 159 9.40 2.36 17.64
CA GLU A 159 9.08 3.61 16.92
C GLU A 159 9.78 3.70 15.56
N ASN A 160 11.05 3.29 15.51
CA ASN A 160 11.82 3.28 14.26
C ASN A 160 11.21 2.37 13.18
N LEU A 161 10.58 1.25 13.57
CA LEU A 161 9.89 0.36 12.63
C LEU A 161 8.53 0.93 12.19
N ILE A 162 7.86 1.68 13.07
CA ILE A 162 6.63 2.40 12.71
C ILE A 162 6.95 3.48 11.68
N HIS A 163 7.98 4.31 11.93
CA HIS A 163 8.44 5.31 10.97
C HIS A 163 8.83 4.66 9.63
N THR A 164 9.63 3.59 9.67
CA THR A 164 10.03 2.85 8.46
C THR A 164 8.82 2.33 7.67
N ALA A 165 7.80 1.82 8.36
CA ALA A 165 6.57 1.34 7.73
C ALA A 165 5.76 2.49 7.11
N MET A 166 5.65 3.63 7.79
CA MET A 166 4.95 4.80 7.27
C MET A 166 5.67 5.44 6.08
N ASP A 167 7.01 5.49 6.12
CA ASP A 167 7.83 5.95 4.99
C ASP A 167 7.64 5.03 3.78
N ASN A 168 7.67 3.71 3.98
CA ASN A 168 7.37 2.75 2.92
C ASN A 168 5.94 2.88 2.39
N TYR A 169 4.96 3.12 3.26
CA TYR A 169 3.57 3.37 2.84
C TYR A 169 3.49 4.56 1.88
N TRP A 170 4.02 5.72 2.27
CA TRP A 170 3.95 6.93 1.42
C TRP A 170 4.76 6.80 0.13
N THR A 171 5.87 6.06 0.19
CA THR A 171 6.69 5.73 -0.98
C THR A 171 5.94 4.82 -1.96
N ILE A 172 5.26 3.79 -1.45
CA ILE A 172 4.40 2.89 -2.23
C ILE A 172 3.21 3.66 -2.83
N TRP A 173 2.55 4.49 -2.02
CA TRP A 173 1.44 5.35 -2.45
C TRP A 173 1.89 6.25 -3.61
N THR A 174 3.05 6.88 -3.48
CA THR A 174 3.63 7.74 -4.53
C THR A 174 3.91 6.96 -5.81
N PHE A 175 4.42 5.74 -5.70
CA PHE A 175 4.62 4.85 -6.85
C PHE A 175 3.29 4.51 -7.53
N VAL A 176 2.25 4.16 -6.77
CA VAL A 176 0.91 3.85 -7.32
C VAL A 176 0.32 5.09 -8.01
N VAL A 177 0.42 6.27 -7.41
CA VAL A 177 -0.04 7.52 -8.01
C VAL A 177 0.72 7.84 -9.29
N GLY A 178 2.05 7.69 -9.30
CA GLY A 178 2.86 7.83 -10.50
C GLY A 178 2.45 6.86 -11.61
N HIS A 179 2.10 5.62 -11.27
CA HIS A 179 1.64 4.60 -12.20
C HIS A 179 0.31 5.02 -12.85
N GLU A 180 -0.66 5.44 -12.06
CA GLU A 180 -1.96 5.91 -12.57
C GLU A 180 -1.83 7.21 -13.39
N LEU A 181 -0.95 8.13 -12.99
CA LEU A 181 -0.65 9.33 -13.77
C LEU A 181 -0.09 8.98 -15.16
N TYR A 182 0.72 7.93 -15.29
CA TYR A 182 1.18 7.48 -16.60
C TYR A 182 0.00 7.12 -17.52
N HIS A 183 -0.95 6.32 -17.02
CA HIS A 183 -2.14 5.93 -17.79
C HIS A 183 -2.99 7.13 -18.19
N LEU A 184 -3.16 8.08 -17.26
CA LEU A 184 -3.91 9.30 -17.50
C LEU A 184 -3.28 10.18 -18.58
N MET A 185 -1.95 10.28 -18.59
CA MET A 185 -1.19 11.08 -19.55
C MET A 185 -1.02 10.38 -20.91
N ASN A 186 -1.12 9.06 -20.95
CA ASN A 186 -0.90 8.23 -22.14
C ASN A 186 -2.10 7.32 -22.43
N PRO A 187 -3.33 7.84 -22.60
CA PRO A 187 -4.53 7.01 -22.77
C PRO A 187 -4.54 6.16 -24.04
N GLU A 188 -3.72 6.54 -25.03
CA GLU A 188 -3.52 5.83 -26.29
C GLU A 188 -2.59 4.61 -26.15
N ASP A 189 -1.86 4.48 -25.04
CA ASP A 189 -0.93 3.39 -24.80
C ASP A 189 -1.65 2.11 -24.29
N GLN A 190 -2.21 1.32 -25.20
CA GLN A 190 -3.02 0.13 -24.86
C GLN A 190 -2.37 -1.21 -25.27
N GLU A 191 -1.05 -1.36 -25.11
CA GLU A 191 -0.32 -2.60 -25.40
C GLU A 191 -0.40 -3.67 -24.29
N GLY A 192 -1.40 -3.59 -23.40
CA GLY A 192 -1.61 -4.53 -22.29
C GLY A 192 -0.42 -4.55 -21.32
N LYS A 193 0.18 -5.73 -21.10
CA LYS A 193 1.29 -5.91 -20.15
C LYS A 193 2.47 -4.95 -20.34
N LYS A 194 2.77 -4.55 -21.59
CA LYS A 194 3.87 -3.60 -21.84
C LYS A 194 3.56 -2.20 -21.33
N THR A 195 2.31 -1.76 -21.42
CA THR A 195 1.86 -0.48 -20.85
C THR A 195 2.12 -0.48 -19.35
N GLU A 196 1.76 -1.56 -18.65
CA GLU A 196 1.98 -1.69 -17.20
C GLU A 196 3.47 -1.58 -16.80
N PHE A 197 4.37 -2.21 -17.56
CA PHE A 197 5.81 -2.07 -17.30
C PHE A 197 6.35 -0.66 -17.57
N ARG A 198 5.78 0.06 -18.55
CA ARG A 198 6.13 1.46 -18.80
C ARG A 198 5.60 2.37 -17.69
N ALA A 199 4.38 2.14 -17.23
CA ALA A 199 3.80 2.82 -16.08
C ALA A 199 4.63 2.59 -14.80
N ASP A 200 5.04 1.35 -14.55
CA ASP A 200 5.94 1.00 -13.43
C ASP A 200 7.27 1.74 -13.53
N ARG A 201 7.88 1.78 -14.72
CA ARG A 201 9.13 2.51 -14.91
C ARG A 201 8.96 4.01 -14.67
N TYR A 202 7.90 4.60 -15.20
CA TYR A 202 7.60 6.02 -15.01
C TYR A 202 7.44 6.36 -13.52
N ALA A 203 6.66 5.56 -12.80
CA ALA A 203 6.47 5.68 -11.37
C ALA A 203 7.76 5.49 -10.56
N TYR A 204 8.59 4.51 -10.95
CA TYR A 204 9.87 4.25 -10.31
C TYR A 204 10.84 5.42 -10.47
N GLN A 205 10.92 5.97 -11.68
CA GLN A 205 11.76 7.15 -11.97
C GLN A 205 11.31 8.39 -11.20
N LEU A 206 10.00 8.61 -11.08
CA LEU A 206 9.45 9.63 -10.18
C LEU A 206 9.94 9.42 -8.74
N LEU A 207 9.84 8.20 -8.22
CA LEU A 207 10.25 7.90 -6.86
C LEU A 207 11.74 8.20 -6.65
N ILE A 208 12.62 7.71 -7.52
CA ILE A 208 14.06 7.98 -7.44
C ILE A 208 14.33 9.49 -7.48
N LYS A 209 13.62 10.24 -8.33
CA LYS A 209 13.73 11.70 -8.40
C LYS A 209 13.33 12.37 -7.07
N LEU A 210 12.26 11.93 -6.42
CA LEU A 210 11.81 12.47 -5.14
C LEU A 210 12.80 12.17 -4.00
N ILE A 211 13.37 10.96 -3.96
CA ILE A 211 14.43 10.60 -3.01
C ILE A 211 15.63 11.53 -3.18
N MET A 212 16.07 11.76 -4.42
CA MET A 212 17.21 12.65 -4.69
C MET A 212 16.91 14.11 -4.37
N LYS A 213 15.69 14.60 -4.65
CA LYS A 213 15.25 15.94 -4.22
C LYS A 213 15.26 16.06 -2.69
N GLN A 214 14.82 15.03 -1.97
CA GLN A 214 14.85 15.03 -0.51
C GLN A 214 16.29 15.07 0.03
N LYS A 215 17.19 14.26 -0.55
CA LYS A 215 18.62 14.27 -0.24
C LYS A 215 19.27 15.64 -0.48
N ALA A 216 18.82 16.36 -1.50
CA ALA A 216 19.25 17.73 -1.80
C ALA A 216 18.61 18.80 -0.89
N GLY A 217 17.66 18.44 -0.03
CA GLY A 217 16.95 19.37 0.85
C GLY A 217 15.86 20.18 0.16
N GLU A 218 15.39 19.72 -1.01
CA GLU A 218 14.36 20.39 -1.82
C GLU A 218 12.93 20.01 -1.43
N ILE A 219 12.76 18.98 -0.60
CA ILE A 219 11.44 18.53 -0.11
C ILE A 219 11.11 19.23 1.23
N PRO A 220 9.90 19.83 1.35
CA PRO A 220 9.43 20.42 2.60
C PRO A 220 9.48 19.44 3.77
N GLU A 221 9.81 19.93 4.96
CA GLU A 221 10.03 19.08 6.15
C GLU A 221 8.84 18.17 6.47
N GLN A 222 7.62 18.69 6.34
CA GLN A 222 6.38 17.97 6.62
C GLN A 222 6.06 16.85 5.62
N LEU A 223 6.74 16.80 4.46
CA LEU A 223 6.56 15.77 3.42
C LEU A 223 7.77 14.84 3.32
N ARG A 224 8.68 14.86 4.30
CA ARG A 224 9.92 14.07 4.25
C ARG A 224 9.69 12.59 4.57
N VAL A 225 9.39 11.83 3.53
CA VAL A 225 9.17 10.37 3.58
C VAL A 225 10.02 9.61 2.57
N PHE A 226 10.74 10.32 1.69
CA PHE A 226 11.52 9.76 0.58
C PHE A 226 13.00 9.59 0.94
N TYR A 227 13.30 8.66 1.85
CA TYR A 227 14.68 8.34 2.20
C TYR A 227 15.28 7.29 1.26
N GLU A 228 16.62 7.26 1.17
CA GLU A 228 17.33 6.38 0.24
C GLU A 228 17.03 4.89 0.49
N CYS A 229 16.77 4.50 1.74
CA CYS A 229 16.43 3.11 2.07
C CYS A 229 15.04 2.65 1.58
N GLN A 230 14.22 3.53 1.01
CA GLN A 230 12.87 3.24 0.53
C GLN A 230 12.84 3.03 -0.99
N TYR A 231 13.99 3.10 -1.68
CA TYR A 231 14.08 2.93 -3.14
C TYR A 231 13.54 1.58 -3.67
N LEU A 232 13.37 0.58 -2.80
CA LEU A 232 12.78 -0.73 -3.12
C LEU A 232 11.36 -0.94 -2.56
N ALA A 233 10.71 0.10 -2.04
CA ALA A 233 9.33 0.01 -1.57
C ALA A 233 8.34 -0.53 -2.64
N PRO A 234 8.49 -0.21 -3.94
CA PRO A 234 7.65 -0.84 -4.98
C PRO A 234 7.83 -2.37 -5.08
N ALA A 235 9.03 -2.90 -4.80
CA ALA A 235 9.24 -4.35 -4.76
C ALA A 235 8.54 -5.00 -3.55
N ILE A 236 8.41 -4.27 -2.43
CA ILE A 236 7.61 -4.68 -1.26
C ILE A 236 6.12 -4.73 -1.61
N LEU A 237 5.60 -3.75 -2.36
CA LEU A 237 4.22 -3.77 -2.85
C LEU A 237 3.93 -5.04 -3.68
N PHE A 238 4.82 -5.39 -4.60
CA PHE A 238 4.63 -6.58 -5.42
C PHE A 238 4.81 -7.89 -4.64
N GLU A 239 5.60 -7.89 -3.57
CA GLU A 239 5.68 -9.03 -2.66
C GLU A 239 4.36 -9.26 -1.92
N MET A 240 3.69 -8.20 -1.49
CA MET A 240 2.35 -8.28 -0.89
C MET A 240 1.37 -8.97 -1.85
N PHE A 241 1.28 -8.49 -3.09
CA PHE A 241 0.40 -9.09 -4.09
C PHE A 241 0.78 -10.54 -4.43
N ARG A 242 2.08 -10.86 -4.52
CA ARG A 242 2.54 -12.24 -4.72
C ARG A 242 2.06 -13.17 -3.60
N LEU A 243 2.13 -12.73 -2.35
CA LEU A 243 1.67 -13.53 -1.22
C LEU A 243 0.15 -13.74 -1.26
N PHE A 244 -0.61 -12.75 -1.76
CA PHE A 244 -2.06 -12.87 -2.00
C PHE A 244 -2.40 -13.88 -3.10
N ASP A 245 -1.63 -13.91 -4.18
CA ASP A 245 -1.76 -14.93 -5.22
C ASP A 245 -1.51 -16.33 -4.65
N VAL A 246 -0.44 -16.49 -3.85
CA VAL A 246 -0.14 -17.77 -3.19
C VAL A 246 -1.29 -18.23 -2.30
N TYR A 247 -1.85 -17.34 -1.48
CA TYR A 247 -3.01 -17.68 -0.65
C TYR A 247 -4.24 -18.06 -1.51
N SER A 248 -4.45 -17.42 -2.66
CA SER A 248 -5.51 -17.74 -3.62
C SER A 248 -5.38 -19.14 -4.21
N GLU A 249 -4.20 -19.46 -4.74
CA GLU A 249 -3.89 -20.78 -5.29
C GLU A 249 -4.06 -21.88 -4.23
N LEU A 250 -3.56 -21.62 -3.02
CA LEU A 250 -3.67 -22.51 -1.87
C LEU A 250 -5.13 -22.80 -1.47
N ARG A 251 -6.08 -21.91 -1.79
CA ARG A 251 -7.52 -22.10 -1.57
C ARG A 251 -8.26 -22.69 -2.78
N GLY A 252 -7.54 -22.99 -3.87
CA GLY A 252 -8.08 -23.55 -5.11
C GLY A 252 -8.66 -22.53 -6.08
N LEU A 253 -8.34 -21.25 -5.92
CA LEU A 253 -8.81 -20.20 -6.82
C LEU A 253 -7.86 -19.98 -8.00
N GLU A 254 -8.43 -19.71 -9.17
CA GLU A 254 -7.66 -19.25 -10.32
C GLU A 254 -7.30 -17.77 -10.17
N VAL A 255 -6.02 -17.45 -10.34
CA VAL A 255 -5.51 -16.07 -10.42
C VAL A 255 -5.58 -15.64 -11.90
N ASN A 256 -6.45 -14.67 -12.21
CA ASN A 256 -6.61 -14.17 -13.58
C ASN A 256 -5.64 -13.01 -13.86
N LEU A 257 -4.60 -13.28 -14.64
CA LEU A 257 -3.55 -12.31 -15.03
C LEU A 257 -3.65 -11.90 -16.51
N SER A 258 -4.85 -11.90 -17.09
CA SER A 258 -5.01 -11.73 -18.55
C SER A 258 -4.65 -10.34 -19.08
N SER A 259 -4.82 -9.27 -18.27
CA SER A 259 -4.51 -7.89 -18.67
C SER A 259 -3.30 -7.25 -17.97
N HIS A 260 -2.84 -7.82 -16.84
CA HIS A 260 -1.72 -7.27 -16.06
C HIS A 260 -0.58 -8.31 -15.93
N PRO A 261 0.70 -7.87 -15.87
CA PRO A 261 1.81 -8.76 -15.54
C PRO A 261 1.64 -9.37 -14.15
N ALA A 262 2.20 -10.56 -13.94
CA ALA A 262 2.16 -11.19 -12.62
C ALA A 262 2.91 -10.34 -11.58
N PRO A 263 2.54 -10.34 -10.29
CA PRO A 263 3.28 -9.58 -9.26
C PRO A 263 4.78 -9.91 -9.25
N ILE A 264 5.14 -11.19 -9.43
CA ILE A 264 6.55 -11.61 -9.52
C ILE A 264 7.28 -11.04 -10.73
N GLU A 265 6.59 -10.84 -11.87
CA GLU A 265 7.16 -10.21 -13.06
C GLU A 265 7.41 -8.71 -12.82
N ARG A 266 6.47 -8.03 -12.14
CA ARG A 266 6.61 -6.60 -11.78
C ARG A 266 7.68 -6.38 -10.73
N GLN A 267 7.77 -7.24 -9.71
CA GLN A 267 8.84 -7.21 -8.71
C GLN A 267 10.22 -7.33 -9.38
N LYS A 268 10.39 -8.30 -10.28
CA LYS A 268 11.65 -8.47 -11.05
C LYS A 268 11.97 -7.23 -11.88
N ASN A 269 10.97 -6.63 -12.53
CA ASN A 269 11.15 -5.40 -13.29
C ASN A 269 11.64 -4.24 -12.41
N ILE A 270 11.11 -4.06 -11.19
CA ILE A 270 11.62 -3.05 -10.25
C ILE A 270 13.08 -3.31 -9.87
N LEU A 271 13.45 -4.56 -9.60
CA LEU A 271 14.84 -4.91 -9.28
C LEU A 271 15.78 -4.61 -10.46
N GLU A 272 15.36 -4.91 -11.69
CA GLU A 272 16.12 -4.58 -12.91
C GLU A 272 16.24 -3.06 -13.11
N LEU A 273 15.17 -2.30 -12.87
CA LEU A 273 15.21 -0.84 -12.90
C LEU A 273 16.12 -0.26 -11.81
N SER A 274 16.23 -0.93 -10.66
CA SER A 274 17.13 -0.51 -9.59
C SER A 274 18.61 -0.61 -9.98
N ASP A 275 18.95 -1.51 -10.91
CA ASP A 275 20.30 -1.61 -11.46
C ASP A 275 20.60 -0.52 -12.52
N THR A 276 19.58 0.12 -13.12
CA THR A 276 19.76 1.05 -14.24
C THR A 276 19.41 2.51 -13.93
N ASP A 277 18.39 2.73 -13.11
CA ASP A 277 17.78 4.05 -12.91
C ASP A 277 18.18 4.67 -11.55
N VAL A 278 18.81 3.90 -10.65
CA VAL A 278 19.35 4.39 -9.37
C VAL A 278 20.73 5.06 -9.58
N PRO A 279 20.92 6.33 -9.18
CA PRO A 279 22.21 7.01 -9.29
C PRO A 279 23.30 6.38 -8.40
N GLU A 280 24.56 6.43 -8.85
CA GLU A 280 25.71 5.84 -8.14
C GLU A 280 25.90 6.45 -6.73
N GLU A 281 25.51 7.71 -6.53
CA GLU A 281 25.60 8.40 -5.26
C GLU A 281 24.52 8.00 -4.23
N MET A 282 23.54 7.18 -4.62
CA MET A 282 22.48 6.73 -3.72
C MET A 282 22.97 5.58 -2.81
N GLU A 283 22.76 5.70 -1.50
CA GLU A 283 23.06 4.62 -0.54
C GLU A 283 21.96 3.54 -0.62
N THR A 284 22.33 2.33 -0.99
CA THR A 284 21.38 1.25 -1.26
C THR A 284 21.43 0.11 -0.24
N LYS A 285 22.42 0.08 0.65
CA LYS A 285 22.61 -1.03 1.58
C LYS A 285 21.42 -1.19 2.51
N ASP A 286 20.96 -0.11 3.11
CA ASP A 286 19.87 -0.19 4.08
C ASP A 286 18.53 -0.55 3.39
N GLY A 287 18.30 -0.08 2.17
CA GLY A 287 17.11 -0.47 1.40
C GLY A 287 17.12 -1.94 0.97
N ASN A 288 18.28 -2.49 0.60
CA ASN A 288 18.43 -3.92 0.35
C ASN A 288 18.15 -4.75 1.61
N LEU A 289 18.62 -4.30 2.78
CA LEU A 289 18.33 -4.96 4.06
C LEU A 289 16.83 -4.93 4.38
N LEU A 290 16.17 -3.79 4.17
CA LEU A 290 14.73 -3.65 4.40
C LEU A 290 13.93 -4.60 3.50
N LEU A 291 14.24 -4.69 2.20
CA LEU A 291 13.57 -5.64 1.30
C LEU A 291 13.78 -7.08 1.77
N ASN A 292 15.01 -7.48 2.11
CA ASN A 292 15.30 -8.84 2.57
C ASN A 292 14.52 -9.21 3.85
N CYS A 293 14.39 -8.29 4.81
CA CYS A 293 13.58 -8.51 6.01
C CYS A 293 12.10 -8.81 5.68
N ILE A 294 11.55 -8.13 4.67
CA ILE A 294 10.19 -8.38 4.20
C ILE A 294 10.09 -9.73 3.49
N LEU A 295 11.04 -10.05 2.61
CA LEU A 295 11.06 -11.32 1.89
C LEU A 295 11.15 -12.51 2.86
N ASP A 296 12.01 -12.45 3.87
CA ASP A 296 12.13 -13.48 4.91
C ASP A 296 10.80 -13.64 5.68
N SER A 297 10.16 -12.53 6.06
CA SER A 297 8.87 -12.54 6.78
C SER A 297 7.74 -13.08 5.91
N SER A 298 7.75 -12.77 4.62
CA SER A 298 6.80 -13.27 3.63
C SER A 298 6.95 -14.78 3.42
N GLU A 299 8.19 -15.28 3.33
CA GLU A 299 8.47 -16.72 3.26
C GLU A 299 7.96 -17.46 4.51
N MET A 300 8.17 -16.87 5.70
CA MET A 300 7.61 -17.42 6.95
C MET A 300 6.08 -17.50 6.90
N ALA A 301 5.42 -16.45 6.42
CA ALA A 301 3.96 -16.42 6.27
C ALA A 301 3.46 -17.49 5.29
N GLU A 302 4.08 -17.58 4.12
CA GLU A 302 3.77 -18.59 3.11
C GLU A 302 3.93 -20.02 3.67
N ASN A 303 5.05 -20.31 4.32
CA ASN A 303 5.31 -21.62 4.93
C ASN A 303 4.24 -21.97 5.95
N TRP A 304 3.80 -21.00 6.75
CA TRP A 304 2.74 -21.19 7.73
C TRP A 304 1.37 -21.47 7.09
N LEU A 305 1.03 -20.78 6.00
CA LEU A 305 -0.20 -21.03 5.22
C LEU A 305 -0.22 -22.45 4.65
N ARG A 306 0.89 -22.87 4.03
CA ARG A 306 1.07 -24.23 3.49
C ARG A 306 0.91 -25.28 4.59
N ASP A 307 1.44 -25.00 5.79
CA ASP A 307 1.28 -25.84 6.97
C ASP A 307 -0.18 -26.01 7.42
N LYS A 308 -0.97 -24.93 7.39
CA LYS A 308 -2.38 -24.97 7.78
C LYS A 308 -3.23 -25.80 6.82
N ILE A 309 -2.96 -25.71 5.52
CA ILE A 309 -3.63 -26.55 4.51
C ILE A 309 -3.25 -28.01 4.71
N ARG A 310 -1.96 -28.32 4.84
CA ARG A 310 -1.49 -29.69 5.12
C ARG A 310 -2.16 -30.29 6.35
N LYS A 311 -2.39 -29.47 7.38
CA LYS A 311 -3.05 -29.87 8.65
C LYS A 311 -4.58 -29.85 8.59
N GLY A 312 -5.20 -29.53 7.43
CA GLY A 312 -6.65 -29.43 7.26
C GLY A 312 -7.31 -28.31 8.08
N LYS A 313 -6.53 -27.30 8.50
CA LYS A 313 -6.99 -26.14 9.28
C LYS A 313 -7.35 -24.94 8.41
N LEU A 314 -7.06 -25.01 7.11
CA LEU A 314 -7.47 -24.07 6.09
C LEU A 314 -8.11 -24.90 4.96
N HIS A 315 -9.40 -24.67 4.72
CA HIS A 315 -10.22 -25.48 3.82
C HIS A 315 -10.28 -24.84 2.43
N PRO A 316 -10.10 -25.60 1.32
CA PRO A 316 -10.41 -25.11 -0.02
C PRO A 316 -11.83 -24.55 -0.05
N LEU A 317 -12.08 -23.46 -0.77
CA LEU A 317 -13.40 -22.81 -0.75
C LEU A 317 -14.53 -23.75 -1.17
N ASP A 318 -14.25 -24.71 -2.04
CA ASP A 318 -15.18 -25.75 -2.51
C ASP A 318 -15.59 -26.77 -1.43
N THR A 319 -15.00 -26.70 -0.23
CA THR A 319 -15.33 -27.59 0.90
C THR A 319 -16.18 -26.91 1.98
N LEU A 320 -16.50 -25.62 1.80
CA LEU A 320 -17.42 -24.85 2.65
C LEU A 320 -18.78 -24.76 1.95
N GLY A 321 -19.50 -25.89 1.92
CA GLY A 321 -20.88 -25.98 1.41
C GLY A 321 -21.91 -25.39 2.36
#